data_AF-A0AA38X873-F1
#
_entry.id   AF-A0AA38X873-F1
#
_cell.length_a   1.000
_cell.length_b   1.000
_cell.length_c   1.000
_cell.angle_alpha   90.00
_cell.angle_beta   90.00
_cell.angle_gamma   90.00
#
_symmetry.space_group_name_H-M   'P 1'
#
loop_
_entity.id
_entity.type
_entity.pdbx_description
1 polymer ?
#
loop_
_entity_poly.entity_id
_entity_poly.type
_entity_poly.pdbx_seq_one_letter_code
_entity_poly.pdbx_strand_id
1 'polypeptide(L)'
;EIDSFADWVFGPNGFSELLVLAYGDFAFPDIHEDKNVLYCRNNVAQGEEGVQPTHFKILEPADEPLWDWVQGNMDALSACAYTALLRV
;
A
#
# COMPACT_ATOMS: atom_id res chain seq x y z
N GLU A 1 7.44 7.98 -8.19
CA GLU A 1 7.36 8.83 -6.98
C GLU A 1 6.86 8.04 -5.77
N ILE A 2 5.71 7.35 -5.87
CA ILE A 2 5.21 6.51 -4.77
C ILE A 2 6.13 5.31 -4.44
N ASP A 3 6.71 4.64 -5.43
CA ASP A 3 7.59 3.49 -5.17
C ASP A 3 8.86 3.86 -4.39
N SER A 4 9.46 5.02 -4.68
CA SER A 4 10.61 5.54 -3.92
C SER A 4 10.22 5.90 -2.49
N PHE A 5 9.00 6.40 -2.28
CA PHE A 5 8.47 6.66 -0.95
C PHE A 5 8.18 5.35 -0.21
N ALA A 6 7.57 4.36 -0.87
CA ALA A 6 7.32 3.04 -0.30
C ALA A 6 8.64 2.36 0.13
N ASP A 7 9.66 2.42 -0.73
CA ASP A 7 10.98 1.86 -0.39
C ASP A 7 11.62 2.53 0.82
N TRP A 8 11.50 3.85 0.94
CA TRP A 8 11.97 4.57 2.13
C TRP A 8 11.12 4.24 3.38
N VAL A 9 9.80 4.24 3.26
CA VAL A 9 8.85 3.99 4.36
C VAL A 9 9.04 2.60 4.98
N PHE A 10 9.25 1.59 4.14
CA PHE A 10 9.52 0.23 4.59
C PHE A 10 11.01 -0.04 4.79
N GLY A 11 11.89 0.89 4.43
CA GLY A 11 13.33 0.76 4.62
C GLY A 11 13.77 0.88 6.09
N PRO A 12 15.07 0.70 6.37
CA PRO A 12 15.62 0.73 7.74
C PRO A 12 15.42 2.05 8.49
N ASN A 13 15.28 3.15 7.77
CA ASN A 13 15.06 4.49 8.33
C ASN A 13 13.58 4.91 8.32
N GLY A 14 12.68 4.02 7.89
CA GLY A 14 11.26 4.26 7.80
C GLY A 14 10.52 3.88 9.09
N PHE A 15 9.27 3.43 8.94
CA PHE A 15 8.41 3.07 10.06
C PHE A 15 8.42 1.56 10.27
N SER A 16 9.05 1.07 11.34
CA SER A 16 9.17 -0.37 11.64
C SER A 16 7.80 -1.04 11.80
N GLU A 17 6.88 -0.36 12.49
CA GLU A 17 5.54 -0.87 12.82
C GLU A 17 4.51 -0.68 11.71
N LEU A 18 4.87 -0.01 10.60
CA LEU A 18 3.93 0.15 9.50
C LEU A 18 3.74 -1.19 8.78
N LEU A 19 2.48 -1.64 8.74
CA LEU A 19 2.10 -2.89 8.08
C LEU A 19 1.72 -2.68 6.62
N VAL A 20 0.92 -1.63 6.36
CA VAL A 20 0.36 -1.34 5.03
C VAL A 20 0.50 0.14 4.72
N LEU A 21 0.92 0.46 3.50
CA LEU A 21 0.83 1.78 2.92
C LEU A 21 -0.25 1.75 1.84
N ALA A 22 -1.35 2.48 2.07
CA ALA A 22 -2.42 2.66 1.10
C ALA A 22 -2.19 3.95 0.30
N TYR A 23 -2.21 3.86 -1.03
CA TYR A 23 -2.03 4.99 -1.93
C TYR A 23 -3.12 4.99 -2.98
N GLY A 24 -3.88 6.09 -3.08
CA GLY A 24 -4.98 6.24 -4.04
C GLY A 24 -6.25 6.81 -3.41
N ASP A 25 -7.34 6.81 -4.19
CA ASP A 25 -8.68 7.18 -3.75
C ASP A 25 -9.54 5.92 -3.60
N PHE A 26 -9.63 5.43 -2.37
CA PHE A 26 -10.41 4.23 -2.03
C PHE A 26 -11.91 4.52 -1.86
N ALA A 27 -12.36 5.77 -1.99
CA ALA A 27 -13.78 6.13 -1.86
C ALA A 27 -14.61 5.76 -3.10
N PHE A 28 -13.96 5.65 -4.27
CA PHE A 28 -14.60 5.25 -5.53
C PHE A 28 -13.80 4.14 -6.22
N PRO A 29 -13.86 2.89 -5.70
CA PRO A 29 -13.07 1.78 -6.23
C PRO A 29 -13.34 1.53 -7.72
N ASP A 30 -14.57 1.74 -8.19
CA ASP A 30 -14.97 1.47 -9.58
C ASP A 30 -14.45 2.51 -10.60
N ILE A 31 -13.97 3.67 -10.14
CA ILE A 31 -13.57 4.79 -11.00
C ILE A 31 -12.04 4.90 -11.13
N HIS A 32 -11.31 4.41 -10.12
CA HIS A 32 -9.86 4.58 -9.99
C HIS A 32 -9.13 3.29 -9.60
N GLU A 33 -9.67 2.13 -9.98
CA GLU A 33 -9.08 0.80 -9.68
C GLU A 33 -7.60 0.71 -10.08
N ASP A 34 -7.21 1.36 -11.18
CA ASP A 34 -5.84 1.40 -11.70
C ASP A 34 -4.88 2.29 -10.89
N LYS A 35 -5.38 3.06 -9.92
CA LYS A 35 -4.61 4.03 -9.13
C LYS A 35 -4.56 3.70 -7.65
N ASN A 36 -5.34 2.72 -7.19
CA ASN A 36 -5.38 2.29 -5.80
C ASN A 36 -4.39 1.15 -5.61
N VAL A 37 -3.32 1.43 -4.86
CA VAL A 37 -2.26 0.45 -4.59
C VAL A 37 -2.09 0.31 -3.08
N LEU A 38 -2.08 -0.93 -2.63
CA LEU A 38 -1.73 -1.31 -1.28
C LEU A 38 -0.32 -1.89 -1.33
N TYR A 39 0.58 -1.36 -0.51
CA TYR A 39 1.94 -1.88 -0.36
C TYR A 39 2.12 -2.46 1.03
N CYS A 40 2.91 -3.53 1.13
CA CYS A 40 3.34 -4.11 2.38
C CYS A 40 4.86 -4.35 2.38
N ARG A 41 5.41 -4.67 3.55
CA ARG A 41 6.84 -4.92 3.71
C ARG A 41 7.26 -6.18 2.93
N ASN A 42 8.32 -6.06 2.14
CA ASN A 42 8.91 -7.20 1.45
C ASN A 42 9.95 -7.89 2.34
N ASN A 43 9.56 -9.04 2.91
CA ASN A 43 10.45 -9.85 3.74
C ASN A 43 11.36 -10.79 2.92
N VAL A 44 11.12 -10.92 1.61
CA VAL A 44 11.90 -11.76 0.67
C VAL A 44 13.14 -11.03 0.15
N ALA A 45 13.25 -9.72 0.43
CA ALA A 45 14.38 -8.86 0.13
C ALA A 45 15.77 -9.42 0.56
N GLN A 46 15.80 -10.45 1.41
CA GLN A 46 17.00 -11.17 1.82
C GLN A 46 17.10 -12.54 1.12
N GLY A 47 17.42 -12.61 -0.18
CA GLY A 47 18.00 -13.86 -0.70
C GLY A 47 17.81 -14.26 -2.16
N GLU A 48 17.06 -13.54 -2.99
CA GLU A 48 16.91 -13.91 -4.41
C GLU A 48 17.93 -13.19 -5.31
N GLU A 49 18.88 -13.94 -5.89
CA GLU A 49 19.87 -13.43 -6.83
C GLU A 49 19.18 -12.85 -8.08
N GLY A 50 19.36 -11.54 -8.31
CA GLY A 50 18.99 -10.87 -9.56
C GLY A 50 17.83 -9.88 -9.47
N VAL A 51 17.13 -9.79 -8.34
CA VAL A 51 16.12 -8.76 -8.08
C VAL A 51 16.71 -7.77 -7.10
N GLN A 52 16.76 -6.48 -7.44
CA GLN A 52 17.08 -5.46 -6.43
C GLN A 52 15.99 -5.52 -5.37
N PRO A 53 16.32 -5.88 -4.12
CA PRO A 53 15.29 -6.11 -3.13
C PRO A 53 14.74 -4.76 -2.69
N THR A 54 13.58 -4.38 -3.22
CA THR A 54 12.80 -3.30 -2.62
C THR A 54 12.39 -3.71 -1.22
N HIS A 55 12.31 -2.76 -0.29
CA HIS A 55 11.84 -3.01 1.07
C HIS A 55 10.32 -3.22 1.14
N PHE A 56 9.64 -3.03 0.00
CA PHE A 56 8.20 -3.12 -0.16
C PHE A 56 7.83 -4.06 -1.30
N LYS A 57 6.59 -4.53 -1.28
CA LYS A 57 5.92 -5.21 -2.41
C LYS A 57 4.46 -4.77 -2.46
N ILE A 58 3.78 -5.07 -3.57
CA ILE A 58 2.33 -4.90 -3.66
C ILE A 58 1.68 -5.95 -2.74
N LEU A 59 0.69 -5.52 -1.96
CA LEU A 59 -0.11 -6.40 -1.13
C LEU A 59 -1.10 -7.14 -2.01
N GLU A 60 -0.99 -8.47 -2.03
CA GLU A 60 -1.85 -9.34 -2.82
C GLU A 60 -2.77 -10.18 -1.92
N PRO A 61 -3.87 -10.76 -2.44
CA PRO A 61 -4.72 -11.68 -1.67
C PRO A 61 -3.99 -12.89 -1.07
N ALA A 62 -2.81 -13.24 -1.57
CA ALA A 62 -1.98 -14.30 -1.02
C ALA A 62 -1.27 -13.90 0.29
N ASP A 63 -1.21 -12.60 0.60
CA ASP A 63 -0.52 -12.04 1.78
C ASP A 63 -1.38 -12.07 3.04
N GLU A 64 -2.09 -13.17 3.25
CA GLU A 64 -2.84 -13.39 4.47
C GLU A 64 -1.90 -13.48 5.70
N PRO A 65 -2.31 -12.95 6.87
CA PRO A 65 -3.64 -12.41 7.20
C PRO A 65 -3.80 -10.89 6.93
N LEU A 66 -2.80 -10.26 6.31
CA LEU A 66 -2.76 -8.81 6.18
C LEU A 66 -3.79 -8.31 5.18
N TRP A 67 -4.02 -9.07 4.11
CA TRP A 67 -5.08 -8.80 3.14
C TRP A 67 -6.46 -8.76 3.81
N ASP A 68 -6.84 -9.81 4.54
CA ASP A 68 -8.11 -9.86 5.28
C ASP A 68 -8.29 -8.66 6.24
N TRP A 69 -7.20 -8.26 6.92
CA TRP A 69 -7.26 -7.11 7.83
C TRP A 69 -7.56 -5.80 7.10
N VAL A 70 -6.94 -5.55 5.95
CA VAL A 70 -7.24 -4.36 5.14
C VAL A 70 -8.67 -4.41 4.63
N GLN A 71 -9.11 -5.56 4.11
CA GLN A 71 -10.47 -5.73 3.61
C GLN A 71 -11.52 -5.45 4.70
N GLY A 72 -11.30 -5.93 5.92
CA GLY A 72 -12.16 -5.67 7.07
C GLY A 72 -12.20 -4.20 7.53
N ASN A 73 -11.29 -3.36 7.06
CA ASN A 73 -11.20 -1.93 7.40
C ASN A 73 -11.31 -1.00 6.18
N MET A 74 -11.79 -1.50 5.04
CA MET A 74 -11.94 -0.71 3.81
C MET A 74 -12.88 0.50 3.98
N ASP A 75 -13.82 0.42 4.91
CA ASP A 75 -14.71 1.53 5.27
C ASP A 75 -13.92 2.77 5.73
N ALA A 76 -12.78 2.57 6.42
CA ALA A 76 -11.92 3.67 6.86
C ALA A 76 -11.14 4.28 5.69
N LEU A 77 -10.67 3.45 4.75
CA LEU A 77 -9.95 3.92 3.55
C LEU A 77 -10.88 4.66 2.58
N SER A 78 -12.15 4.24 2.50
CA SER A 78 -13.16 4.85 1.64
C SER A 78 -13.84 6.09 2.24
N ALA A 79 -13.53 6.45 3.49
CA ALA A 79 -14.22 7.53 4.21
C ALA A 79 -13.98 8.94 3.64
N CYS A 80 -12.93 9.16 2.83
CA CYS A 80 -12.59 10.48 2.31
C CYS A 80 -12.26 10.46 0.81
N ALA A 81 -13.29 10.71 0.00
CA ALA A 81 -13.17 10.95 -1.43
C ALA A 81 -12.36 12.22 -1.74
N TYR A 82 -11.41 12.14 -2.67
CA TYR A 82 -10.69 13.33 -3.15
C TYR A 82 -11.63 14.34 -3.82
N THR A 83 -12.75 13.87 -4.40
CA THR A 83 -13.78 14.74 -4.99
C THR A 83 -14.47 15.65 -3.97
N ALA A 84 -14.41 15.34 -2.67
CA ALA A 84 -14.90 16.22 -1.62
C ALA A 84 -13.99 17.45 -1.40
N LEU A 85 -12.72 17.37 -1.78
CA LEU A 85 -11.72 18.44 -1.64
C LEU A 85 -11.69 19.41 -2.84
N LEU A 86 -12.29 19.03 -3.97
CA LEU A 86 -12.32 19.85 -5.20
C LEU A 86 -13.55 20.76 -5.34
N ARG A 87 -14.42 20.85 -4.32
CA ARG A 87 -15.45 21.90 -4.27
C ARG A 87 -14.82 23.21 -3.79
N VAL A 88 -14.20 23.93 -4.72
CA VAL A 88 -13.87 25.36 -4.59
C VAL A 88 -14.72 26.15 -5.56
#